data_AF-A0A951AR85-F1
#
_entry.id   AF-A0A951AR85-F1
#
_cell.length_a   1.000
_cell.length_b   1.000
_cell.length_c   1.000
_cell.angle_alpha   90.00
_cell.angle_beta   90.00
_cell.angle_gamma   90.00
#
_symmetry.space_group_name_H-M   'P 1'
#
loop_
_entity.id
_entity.type
_entity.pdbx_description
1 polymer ?
#
loop_
_entity_poly.entity_id
_entity_poly.type
_entity_poly.pdbx_seq_one_letter_code
_entity_poly.pdbx_strand_id
1 'polypeptide(L)'
;MDKNTMDNSSTFLFEVVFRGIPVPGEIPKPANSDRSIIVEVESENSLQTPTSSSSDNSARKWAKELAPQFAMQVVQKDLPHGFEPSYSVMPIDQLPRDLHLRPPRFQGDRFRAWLV
;
A
#
# COMPACT_ATOMS: atom_id res chain seq x y z
N MET A 1 6.76 -13.19 -32.90
CA MET A 1 7.64 -12.06 -32.48
C MET A 1 6.85 -11.38 -31.39
N ASP A 2 6.95 -11.92 -30.18
CA ASP A 2 6.09 -11.52 -29.08
C ASP A 2 6.94 -10.69 -28.14
N LYS A 3 6.66 -9.39 -28.25
CA LYS A 3 7.40 -8.26 -27.70
C LYS A 3 7.32 -8.29 -26.18
N ASN A 4 8.48 -8.35 -25.54
CA ASN A 4 8.87 -7.63 -24.33
C ASN A 4 7.75 -7.27 -23.33
N THR A 5 7.77 -7.93 -22.18
CA THR A 5 7.51 -7.27 -20.88
C THR A 5 8.26 -8.06 -19.81
N MET A 6 9.59 -7.90 -19.81
CA MET A 6 10.35 -8.01 -18.58
C MET A 6 9.89 -6.83 -17.71
N ASP A 7 8.81 -7.02 -16.97
CA ASP A 7 8.44 -6.16 -15.85
C ASP A 7 9.47 -6.43 -14.75
N ASN A 8 10.62 -5.79 -14.89
CA ASN A 8 11.73 -5.83 -13.95
C ASN A 8 11.59 -4.69 -12.92
N SER A 9 10.39 -4.12 -12.78
CA SER A 9 10.01 -3.24 -11.70
C SER A 9 9.65 -4.12 -10.50
N SER A 10 10.53 -4.21 -9.51
CA SER A 10 10.22 -4.87 -8.24
C SER A 10 9.10 -4.08 -7.54
N THR A 11 7.84 -4.44 -7.74
CA THR A 11 6.73 -3.88 -6.96
C THR A 11 6.59 -4.63 -5.64
N PHE A 12 6.30 -3.89 -4.58
CA PHE A 12 6.06 -4.44 -3.26
C PHE A 12 4.65 -4.12 -2.81
N LEU A 13 3.96 -5.11 -2.25
CA LEU A 13 2.60 -4.98 -1.77
C LEU A 13 2.56 -5.08 -0.25
N PHE A 14 1.81 -4.18 0.36
CA PHE A 14 1.61 -4.14 1.80
C PHE A 14 0.14 -3.90 2.10
N GLU A 15 -0.39 -4.66 3.06
CA GLU A 15 -1.67 -4.38 3.69
C GLU A 15 -1.42 -3.52 4.93
N VAL A 16 -2.06 -2.37 4.98
CA VAL A 16 -2.05 -1.44 6.12
C VAL A 16 -3.42 -1.48 6.76
N VAL A 17 -3.50 -2.06 7.95
CA VAL A 17 -4.75 -2.17 8.72
C VAL A 17 -4.78 -1.05 9.75
N PHE A 18 -5.76 -0.16 9.63
CA PHE A 18 -5.99 0.91 10.59
C PHE A 18 -7.01 0.51 11.65
N ARG A 19 -6.66 0.74 12.90
CA ARG A 19 -7.49 0.46 14.07
C ARG A 19 -8.03 1.76 14.67
N GLY A 20 -9.28 1.71 15.10
CA GLY A 20 -9.92 2.82 15.80
C GLY A 20 -10.26 4.02 14.91
N ILE A 21 -10.32 3.86 13.58
CA ILE A 21 -10.80 4.92 12.69
C ILE A 21 -12.26 5.25 13.02
N PRO A 22 -12.59 6.48 13.45
CA PRO A 22 -13.96 6.90 13.61
C PRO A 22 -14.63 6.95 12.23
N VAL A 23 -15.76 6.26 12.07
CA VAL A 23 -16.57 6.37 10.86
C VAL A 23 -17.50 7.58 11.04
N PRO A 24 -17.37 8.64 10.21
CA PRO A 24 -18.24 9.81 10.35
C PRO A 24 -19.69 9.41 10.07
N GLY A 25 -20.57 9.60 11.06
CA GLY A 25 -22.00 9.32 10.96
C GLY A 25 -22.47 7.94 11.44
N GLU A 26 -21.59 7.06 11.90
CA GLU A 26 -21.99 5.80 12.54
C GLU A 26 -21.81 5.81 14.06
N ILE A 27 -22.76 5.21 14.77
CA ILE A 27 -22.64 4.81 16.18
C ILE A 27 -21.41 3.89 16.29
N PRO A 28 -20.55 4.02 17.32
CA PRO A 28 -19.35 3.20 17.46
C PRO A 28 -19.74 1.71 17.46
N LYS A 29 -19.51 1.03 16.33
CA LYS A 29 -19.67 -0.41 16.22
C LYS A 29 -18.43 -1.10 16.81
N PRO A 30 -18.61 -2.29 17.40
CA PRO A 30 -17.54 -2.98 18.10
C PRO A 30 -16.44 -3.41 17.14
N ALA A 31 -15.19 -3.02 17.43
CA ALA A 31 -13.87 -3.63 17.14
C ALA A 31 -13.55 -4.22 15.74
N ASN A 32 -14.49 -4.24 14.79
CA ASN A 32 -14.37 -4.87 13.47
C ASN A 32 -14.50 -3.84 12.32
N SER A 33 -14.42 -2.53 12.62
CA SER A 33 -14.32 -1.48 11.60
C SER A 33 -12.87 -1.26 11.16
N ASP A 34 -12.06 -2.31 11.16
CA ASP A 34 -10.69 -2.27 10.68
C ASP A 34 -10.74 -1.90 9.19
N ARG A 35 -10.36 -0.67 8.86
CA ARG A 35 -10.19 -0.26 7.47
C ARG A 35 -8.81 -0.74 7.05
N SER A 36 -8.76 -1.67 6.11
CA SER A 36 -7.51 -2.11 5.51
C SER A 36 -7.32 -1.41 4.17
N ILE A 37 -6.08 -1.01 3.92
CA ILE A 37 -5.67 -0.41 2.66
C ILE A 37 -4.50 -1.21 2.14
N ILE A 38 -4.65 -1.69 0.92
CA ILE A 38 -3.56 -2.36 0.23
C ILE A 38 -2.81 -1.31 -0.56
N VAL A 39 -1.49 -1.24 -0.35
CA VAL A 39 -0.59 -0.32 -1.01
C VAL A 39 0.41 -1.11 -1.84
N GLU A 40 0.44 -0.82 -3.14
CA GLU A 40 1.50 -1.19 -4.07
C GLU A 40 2.50 -0.05 -4.13
N VAL A 41 3.77 -0.36 -3.91
CA VAL A 41 4.89 0.59 -4.02
C VAL A 41 5.84 0.07 -5.09
N GLU A 42 6.11 0.88 -6.10
CA GLU A 42 7.09 0.56 -7.12
C GLU A 42 8.49 0.92 -6.60
N SER A 43 9.39 -0.07 -6.56
CA SER A 43 10.81 0.18 -6.34
C SER A 43 11.39 0.86 -7.56
N GLU A 44 12.13 1.95 -7.36
CA GLU A 44 13.01 2.50 -8.40
C GLU A 44 14.16 1.52 -8.64
N ASN A 45 13.92 0.50 -9.47
CA ASN A 45 14.98 -0.35 -10.02
C ASN A 45 15.11 -0.10 -11.53
N SER A 46 14.93 1.16 -11.90
CA SER A 46 15.18 1.66 -13.25
C SER A 46 16.68 1.85 -13.42
N LEU A 47 17.32 0.92 -14.12
CA LEU A 47 18.74 0.93 -14.48
C LEU A 47 19.73 0.76 -13.32
N GLN A 48 19.99 -0.48 -12.92
CA GLN A 48 21.37 -0.90 -12.65
C GLN A 48 21.52 -2.41 -12.78
N THR A 49 22.66 -2.80 -13.31
CA THR A 49 23.13 -4.13 -13.71
C THR A 49 22.83 -5.25 -12.71
N PRO A 50 22.82 -6.54 -13.17
CA PRO A 50 22.52 -7.69 -12.32
C PRO A 50 23.69 -7.95 -11.38
N THR A 51 23.77 -7.17 -10.31
CA THR A 51 24.71 -7.41 -9.23
C THR A 51 24.05 -7.00 -7.93
N SER A 52 23.88 -8.01 -7.09
CA SER A 52 23.77 -7.93 -5.63
C SER A 52 22.37 -8.07 -5.06
N SER A 53 22.19 -9.21 -4.40
CA SER A 53 21.13 -9.59 -3.45
C SER A 53 20.95 -8.64 -2.25
N SER A 54 21.69 -7.53 -2.18
CA SER A 54 21.63 -6.52 -1.11
C SER A 54 20.67 -5.36 -1.40
N SER A 55 20.35 -5.08 -2.67
CA SER A 55 19.45 -3.97 -3.04
C SER A 55 17.99 -4.29 -2.74
N ASP A 56 17.58 -5.54 -2.95
CA ASP A 56 16.18 -5.99 -2.82
C ASP A 56 15.66 -5.89 -1.37
N ASN A 57 16.50 -6.22 -0.38
CA ASN A 57 16.14 -6.09 1.03
C ASN A 57 16.04 -4.62 1.46
N SER A 58 16.89 -3.76 0.90
CA SER A 58 16.85 -2.30 1.15
C SER A 58 15.62 -1.66 0.51
N ALA A 59 15.28 -2.06 -0.72
CA ALA A 59 14.10 -1.59 -1.43
C ALA A 59 12.80 -2.02 -0.74
N ARG A 60 12.72 -3.27 -0.29
CA ARG A 60 11.57 -3.77 0.47
C ARG A 60 11.41 -3.05 1.82
N LYS A 61 12.50 -2.76 2.53
CA LYS A 61 12.45 -1.98 3.78
C LYS A 61 11.94 -0.56 3.53
N TRP A 62 12.48 0.11 2.52
CA TRP A 62 12.02 1.43 2.10
C TRP A 62 10.53 1.44 1.75
N ALA A 63 10.09 0.47 0.94
CA ALA A 63 8.69 0.36 0.55
C ALA A 63 7.76 0.09 1.76
N LYS A 64 8.22 -0.71 2.74
CA LYS A 64 7.51 -0.97 3.99
C LYS A 64 7.36 0.29 4.84
N GLU A 65 8.35 1.18 4.86
CA GLU A 65 8.29 2.46 5.57
C GLU A 65 7.33 3.46 4.90
N LEU A 66 7.24 3.41 3.56
CA LEU A 66 6.36 4.29 2.79
C LEU A 66 4.90 3.83 2.76
N ALA A 67 4.64 2.52 2.73
CA ALA A 67 3.29 1.97 2.68
C ALA A 67 2.32 2.59 3.71
N PRO A 68 2.64 2.69 5.02
CA PRO A 68 1.75 3.34 5.98
C PRO A 68 1.59 4.84 5.74
N GLN A 69 2.61 5.53 5.22
CA GLN A 69 2.51 6.97 4.90
C GLN A 69 1.52 7.21 3.76
N PHE A 70 1.59 6.40 2.69
CA PHE A 70 0.63 6.47 1.58
C PHE A 70 -0.77 6.06 2.02
N ALA A 71 -0.89 5.00 2.80
CA ALA A 71 -2.16 4.57 3.36
C ALA A 71 -2.76 5.65 4.29
N MET A 72 -1.93 6.39 5.03
CA MET A 72 -2.39 7.50 5.88
C MET A 72 -2.97 8.64 5.03
N GLN A 73 -2.36 8.97 3.88
CA GLN A 73 -2.91 9.96 2.95
C GLN A 73 -4.29 9.57 2.40
N VAL A 74 -4.54 8.26 2.25
CA VAL A 74 -5.84 7.73 1.85
C VAL A 74 -6.90 8.00 2.92
N VAL A 75 -6.59 7.69 4.19
CA VAL A 75 -7.57 7.84 5.29
C VAL A 75 -7.69 9.25 5.83
N GLN A 76 -6.65 10.08 5.75
CA GLN A 76 -6.65 11.46 6.27
C GLN A 76 -7.73 12.33 5.63
N LYS A 77 -8.16 12.03 4.40
CA LYS A 77 -9.28 12.73 3.76
C LYS A 77 -10.61 12.54 4.50
N ASP A 78 -10.77 11.42 5.20
CA ASP A 78 -11.99 11.04 5.92
C ASP A 78 -11.89 11.25 7.43
N LEU A 79 -10.71 11.59 7.94
CA LEU A 79 -10.43 11.69 9.38
C LEU A 79 -10.48 13.15 9.87
N PRO A 80 -10.89 13.39 11.12
CA PRO A 80 -10.82 14.71 11.71
C PRO A 80 -9.36 15.18 11.84
N HIS A 81 -9.14 16.49 11.71
CA HIS A 81 -7.80 17.08 11.83
C HIS A 81 -7.13 16.70 13.16
N GLY A 82 -5.87 16.24 13.09
CA GLY A 82 -5.09 15.83 14.26
C GLY A 82 -5.38 14.42 14.77
N PHE A 83 -6.26 13.66 14.11
CA PHE A 83 -6.48 12.25 14.43
C PHE A 83 -5.48 11.36 13.69
N GLU A 84 -4.71 10.59 14.47
CA GLU A 84 -3.74 9.63 13.96
C GLU A 84 -4.13 8.22 14.41
N PRO A 85 -4.75 7.40 13.54
CA PRO A 85 -5.13 6.04 13.89
C PRO A 85 -3.88 5.18 14.11
N SER A 86 -3.97 4.26 15.07
CA SER A 86 -3.01 3.17 15.17
C SER A 86 -3.10 2.29 13.92
N TYR A 87 -1.96 1.82 13.42
CA TYR A 87 -1.92 0.97 12.22
C TYR A 87 -0.96 -0.20 12.38
N SER A 88 -1.21 -1.26 11.62
CA SER A 88 -0.28 -2.38 11.43
C SER A 88 -0.02 -2.60 9.95
N VAL A 89 1.23 -2.89 9.60
CA VAL A 89 1.66 -3.11 8.21
C VAL A 89 2.11 -4.55 8.03
N MET A 90 1.52 -5.25 7.08
CA MET A 90 1.86 -6.62 6.72
C MET A 90 2.24 -6.69 5.23
N PRO A 91 3.42 -7.24 4.86
CA PRO A 91 3.72 -7.51 3.47
C PRO A 91 2.79 -8.61 2.94
N ILE A 92 2.34 -8.47 1.70
CA ILE A 92 1.56 -9.49 0.99
C ILE A 92 2.25 -9.81 -0.33
N ASP A 93 2.12 -11.05 -0.79
CA ASP A 93 2.81 -11.49 -2.01
C ASP A 93 2.05 -11.13 -3.29
N GLN A 94 0.73 -10.91 -3.19
CA GLN A 94 -0.14 -10.65 -4.33
C GLN A 94 -1.32 -9.76 -3.95
N LEU A 95 -1.79 -8.99 -4.92
CA LEU A 95 -3.00 -8.19 -4.77
C LEU A 95 -4.22 -9.12 -4.68
N PRO A 96 -5.16 -8.91 -3.74
CA PRO A 96 -6.39 -9.68 -3.69
C PRO A 96 -7.17 -9.64 -5.01
N ARG A 97 -7.76 -10.78 -5.40
CA ARG A 97 -8.47 -10.94 -6.68
C ARG A 97 -9.54 -9.89 -6.92
N ASP A 98 -10.26 -9.51 -5.89
CA ASP A 98 -11.34 -8.51 -5.98
C ASP A 98 -10.82 -7.12 -6.34
N LEU A 99 -9.55 -6.83 -6.04
CA LEU A 99 -8.92 -5.55 -6.34
C LEU A 99 -8.27 -5.52 -7.72
N HIS A 100 -7.93 -6.66 -8.32
CA HIS A 100 -7.43 -6.71 -9.70
C HIS A 100 -8.44 -6.16 -10.71
N LEU A 101 -9.73 -6.28 -10.41
CA LEU A 101 -10.83 -5.79 -11.26
C LEU A 101 -11.25 -4.36 -10.92
N ARG A 102 -10.65 -3.75 -9.89
CA ARG A 102 -11.00 -2.41 -9.41
C ARG A 102 -9.84 -1.45 -9.64
N PRO A 103 -10.09 -0.23 -10.17
CA PRO A 103 -9.06 0.78 -10.24
C PRO A 103 -8.60 1.15 -8.81
N PRO A 104 -7.32 1.51 -8.63
CA PRO A 104 -6.83 2.02 -7.36
C PRO A 104 -7.63 3.26 -6.97
N ARG A 105 -7.96 3.36 -5.68
CA ARG A 105 -8.66 4.52 -5.13
C ARG A 105 -7.75 5.74 -5.08
N PHE A 106 -6.46 5.50 -4.90
CA PHE A 106 -5.42 6.53 -4.84
C PHE A 106 -4.24 6.06 -5.66
N GLN A 107 -3.72 6.96 -6.49
CA GLN A 107 -2.60 6.70 -7.37
C GLN A 107 -1.67 7.90 -7.33
N GLY A 108 -0.42 7.67 -6.98
CA GLY A 108 0.68 8.61 -7.17
C GLY A 108 1.65 8.08 -8.22
N ASP A 109 2.76 8.81 -8.42
CA ASP A 109 3.75 8.49 -9.46
C ASP A 109 4.36 7.09 -9.29
N ARG A 110 4.50 6.60 -8.05
CA ARG A 110 5.16 5.33 -7.71
C ARG A 110 4.41 4.47 -6.70
N PHE A 111 3.15 4.80 -6.44
CA PHE A 111 2.34 3.99 -5.54
C PHE A 111 0.88 3.97 -5.98
N ARG A 112 0.22 2.86 -5.64
CA ARG A 112 -1.21 2.68 -5.82
C ARG A 112 -1.80 2.15 -4.53
N ALA A 113 -3.01 2.58 -4.20
CA ALA A 113 -3.68 2.12 -3.01
C ALA A 113 -5.15 1.80 -3.25
N TRP A 114 -5.61 0.72 -2.64
CA TRP A 114 -6.98 0.23 -2.69
C TRP A 114 -7.56 0.19 -1.28
N LEU A 115 -8.78 0.70 -1.13
CA LEU A 115 -9.59 0.52 0.07
C LEU A 115 -10.21 -0.87 0.03
N VAL A 116 -10.04 -1.63 1.11
CA VAL A 116 -10.61 -2.97 1.32
C VAL A 116 -11.76 -2.89 2.32
#